data_AF-A0A5Q2N212-F1
#
_entry.id   AF-A0A5Q2N212-F1
#
_cell.length_a   1.000
_cell.length_b   1.000
_cell.length_c   1.000
_cell.angle_alpha   90.00
_cell.angle_beta   90.00
_cell.angle_gamma   90.00
#
_symmetry.space_group_name_H-M   'P 1'
#
loop_
_entity.id
_entity.type
_entity.pdbx_description
1 polymer ?
#
loop_
_entity_poly.entity_id
_entity_poly.type
_entity_poly.pdbx_seq_one_letter_code
_entity_poly.pdbx_strand_id
1 'polypeptide(L)'
;MIVEVATDINNMILKALKKGPTVDYFSSFIELGELEVLPIEFALKIAPSTGLRNVIVHEYQKIDDHIVYSSIQDVLTYYEKYVRYIFRYLGMDSE
;
A
#
# COMPACT_ATOMS: atom_id res chain seq x y z
N MET A 1 5.10 10.71 -1.29
CA MET A 1 5.16 9.90 -0.05
C MET A 1 5.20 8.41 -0.40
N ILE A 2 5.63 7.53 0.53
CA ILE A 2 5.74 6.08 0.27
C ILE A 2 4.42 5.44 -0.20
N VAL A 3 3.30 5.90 0.37
CA VAL A 3 1.93 5.48 0.01
C VAL A 3 1.58 5.83 -1.43
N GLU A 4 1.93 7.06 -1.87
CA GLU A 4 1.62 7.53 -3.23
C GLU A 4 2.40 6.70 -4.25
N VAL A 5 3.70 6.49 -4.01
CA VAL A 5 4.55 5.67 -4.87
C VAL A 5 4.03 4.24 -4.99
N ALA A 6 3.63 3.62 -3.87
CA ALA A 6 3.05 2.27 -3.93
C ALA A 6 1.72 2.24 -4.66
N THR A 7 0.89 3.27 -4.53
CA THR A 7 -0.37 3.33 -5.28
C THR A 7 -0.12 3.51 -6.78
N ASP A 8 0.86 4.33 -7.16
CA ASP A 8 1.25 4.47 -8.56
C ASP A 8 1.71 3.12 -9.14
N ILE A 9 2.52 2.35 -8.39
CA ILE A 9 2.90 0.98 -8.75
C ILE A 9 1.67 0.08 -8.88
N ASN A 10 0.76 0.09 -7.91
CA ASN A 10 -0.47 -0.70 -7.94
C ASN A 10 -1.28 -0.40 -9.20
N ASN A 11 -1.49 0.88 -9.52
CA ASN A 11 -2.21 1.33 -10.70
C ASN A 11 -1.52 0.94 -12.00
N MET A 12 -0.18 0.98 -12.05
CA MET A 12 0.58 0.48 -13.20
C MET A 12 0.36 -1.01 -13.42
N ILE A 13 0.39 -1.82 -12.36
CA ILE A 13 0.14 -3.27 -12.42
C ILE A 13 -1.30 -3.55 -12.86
N LEU A 14 -2.29 -2.88 -12.25
CA LEU A 14 -3.70 -3.04 -12.60
C LEU A 14 -3.97 -2.69 -14.06
N LYS A 15 -3.37 -1.58 -14.53
CA LYS A 15 -3.44 -1.19 -15.96
C LYS A 15 -2.82 -2.25 -16.87
N ALA A 16 -1.69 -2.84 -16.49
CA ALA A 16 -1.07 -3.93 -17.25
C ALA A 16 -1.97 -5.18 -17.30
N LEU A 17 -2.72 -5.45 -16.23
CA LEU A 17 -3.73 -6.51 -16.15
C LEU A 17 -5.08 -6.15 -16.81
N LYS A 18 -5.14 -5.04 -17.56
CA LYS A 18 -6.35 -4.51 -18.21
C LYS A 18 -7.50 -4.23 -17.23
N LYS A 19 -7.18 -3.94 -15.98
CA LYS A 19 -8.11 -3.42 -14.98
C LYS A 19 -8.06 -1.89 -14.99
N GLY A 20 -9.23 -1.26 -14.77
CA GLY A 20 -9.36 0.19 -14.73
C GLY A 20 -8.61 0.78 -13.54
N PRO A 21 -8.40 2.11 -13.51
CA PRO A 21 -7.82 2.75 -12.34
C PRO A 21 -8.73 2.54 -11.14
N THR A 22 -8.10 2.38 -9.98
CA THR A 22 -8.79 2.13 -8.72
C THR A 22 -9.60 3.35 -8.33
N VAL A 23 -10.69 3.15 -7.58
CA VAL A 23 -11.56 4.26 -7.14
C VAL A 23 -10.83 5.14 -6.12
N ASP A 24 -9.98 4.53 -5.28
CA ASP A 24 -9.18 5.24 -4.29
C ASP A 24 -7.85 4.50 -3.97
N TYR A 25 -7.04 5.12 -3.11
CA TYR A 25 -5.75 4.56 -2.66
C TYR A 25 -5.90 3.21 -1.96
N PHE A 26 -6.94 3.05 -1.13
CA PHE A 26 -7.18 1.84 -0.35
C PHE A 26 -7.54 0.67 -1.27
N SER A 27 -8.45 0.89 -2.21
CA SER A 27 -8.92 -0.15 -3.12
C SER A 27 -7.80 -0.67 -4.01
N SER A 28 -6.78 0.17 -4.32
CA SER A 28 -5.60 -0.27 -5.08
C SER A 28 -4.87 -1.47 -4.46
N PHE A 29 -4.76 -1.53 -3.13
CA PHE A 29 -4.13 -2.66 -2.45
C PHE A 29 -5.04 -3.89 -2.42
N ILE A 30 -6.34 -3.68 -2.23
CA ILE A 30 -7.34 -4.77 -2.19
C ILE A 30 -7.45 -5.45 -3.55
N GLU A 31 -7.54 -4.67 -4.63
CA GLU A 31 -7.62 -5.18 -6.00
C GLU A 31 -6.38 -6.00 -6.37
N LEU A 32 -5.18 -5.60 -5.93
CA LEU A 32 -3.99 -6.43 -6.08
C LEU A 32 -4.07 -7.75 -5.29
N GLY A 33 -4.71 -7.73 -4.11
CA GLY A 33 -4.97 -8.94 -3.32
C GLY A 33 -5.95 -9.90 -4.02
N GLU A 34 -7.03 -9.38 -4.60
CA GLU A 34 -8.01 -10.15 -5.36
C GLU A 34 -7.43 -10.77 -6.63
N LEU A 35 -6.39 -10.15 -7.20
CA LEU A 35 -5.67 -10.63 -8.37
C LEU A 35 -4.44 -11.48 -8.02
N GLU A 36 -4.30 -11.88 -6.75
CA GLU A 36 -3.20 -12.72 -6.23
C GLU A 36 -1.79 -12.12 -6.44
N VAL A 37 -1.69 -10.83 -6.75
CA VAL A 37 -0.42 -10.07 -6.81
C VAL A 37 0.15 -9.90 -5.41
N LEU A 38 -0.74 -9.67 -4.44
CA LEU A 38 -0.43 -9.66 -3.02
C LEU A 38 -1.21 -10.79 -2.33
N PRO A 39 -0.69 -11.40 -1.25
CA PRO A 39 -1.54 -12.22 -0.39
C PRO A 39 -2.68 -11.36 0.16
N ILE A 40 -3.93 -11.83 0.04
CA ILE A 40 -5.11 -11.05 0.44
C ILE A 40 -5.07 -10.59 1.90
N GLU A 41 -4.56 -11.44 2.80
CA GLU A 41 -4.37 -11.09 4.21
C GLU A 41 -3.38 -9.94 4.41
N PHE A 42 -2.38 -9.84 3.54
CA PHE A 42 -1.41 -8.75 3.57
C PHE A 42 -1.99 -7.48 2.95
N ALA A 43 -2.72 -7.59 1.84
CA ALA A 43 -3.44 -6.47 1.23
C ALA A 43 -4.36 -5.76 2.24
N LEU A 44 -5.12 -6.54 3.02
CA LEU A 44 -5.98 -6.03 4.10
C LEU A 44 -5.22 -5.32 5.23
N LYS A 45 -3.95 -5.67 5.47
CA LYS A 45 -3.10 -5.05 6.51
C LYS A 45 -2.44 -3.76 6.03
N ILE A 46 -2.01 -3.69 4.77
CA ILE A 46 -1.32 -2.52 4.22
C ILE A 46 -2.29 -1.45 3.72
N ALA A 47 -3.49 -1.81 3.25
CA ALA A 47 -4.46 -0.85 2.72
C ALA A 47 -4.81 0.29 3.71
N PRO A 48 -4.99 0.05 5.03
CA PRO A 48 -5.21 1.12 6.01
C PRO A 48 -4.08 2.15 6.10
N SER A 49 -2.84 1.83 5.68
CA SER A 49 -1.72 2.78 5.66
C SER A 49 -1.98 3.99 4.75
N THR A 50 -2.92 3.87 3.81
CA THR A 50 -3.39 4.99 2.98
C THR A 50 -4.07 6.09 3.78
N GLY A 51 -4.67 5.74 4.92
CA GLY A 51 -5.23 6.72 5.87
C GLY A 51 -4.15 7.56 6.55
N LEU A 52 -2.94 7.03 6.73
CA LEU A 52 -1.82 7.78 7.31
C LEU A 52 -1.43 8.98 6.44
N ARG A 53 -1.60 8.88 5.12
CA ARG A 53 -1.46 10.02 4.20
C ARG A 53 -2.42 11.15 4.56
N ASN A 54 -3.66 10.83 4.92
CA ASN A 54 -4.64 11.83 5.33
C ASN A 54 -4.31 12.44 6.69
N VAL A 55 -3.75 11.65 7.61
CA VAL A 55 -3.26 12.12 8.91
C VAL A 55 -2.08 13.10 8.74
N ILE A 56 -1.10 12.77 7.90
CA ILE A 56 0.09 13.61 7.66
C ILE A 56 -0.23 14.85 6.82
N VAL A 57 -1.17 14.79 5.88
CA VAL A 57 -1.49 15.91 4.97
C VAL A 57 -2.58 16.84 5.53
N HIS A 58 -3.39 16.41 6.51
CA HIS A 58 -4.49 17.21 7.07
C HIS A 58 -4.29 17.60 8.55
N GLU A 59 -3.09 18.07 8.92
CA GLU A 59 -2.59 18.46 10.27
C GLU A 59 -3.47 19.42 11.16
N TYR A 60 -4.78 19.57 10.98
CA TYR A 60 -5.61 20.49 11.77
C TYR A 60 -6.63 19.85 12.73
N GLN A 61 -6.78 18.52 12.77
CA GLN A 61 -7.67 17.88 13.75
C GLN A 61 -6.89 16.96 14.70
N LYS A 62 -6.59 17.48 15.91
CA LYS A 62 -6.14 16.75 17.12
C LYS A 62 -5.68 15.31 16.86
N ILE A 63 -4.53 15.18 16.24
CA ILE A 63 -3.90 13.88 16.03
C ILE A 63 -3.23 13.51 17.35
N ASP A 64 -3.43 12.26 17.79
CA ASP A 64 -2.67 11.71 18.90
C ASP A 64 -1.30 11.27 18.39
N ASP A 65 -0.27 12.05 18.70
CA ASP A 65 1.12 11.82 18.27
C ASP A 65 1.63 10.42 18.67
N HIS A 66 1.11 9.82 19.75
CA HIS A 66 1.47 8.45 20.13
C HIS A 66 0.99 7.42 19.11
N ILE A 67 -0.22 7.59 18.57
CA ILE A 67 -0.76 6.69 17.55
C ILE A 67 0.07 6.80 16.28
N VAL A 68 0.40 8.03 15.85
CA VAL A 68 1.27 8.25 14.68
C VAL A 68 2.62 7.59 14.89
N TYR A 69 3.29 7.87 16.01
CA TYR A 69 4.60 7.31 16.32
C TYR A 69 4.59 5.77 16.30
N SER A 70 3.59 5.15 16.94
CA SER A 70 3.46 3.69 16.97
C SER A 70 3.24 3.10 15.58
N SER A 71 2.51 3.79 14.70
CA SER A 71 2.19 3.31 13.35
C SER A 71 3.38 3.36 12.38
N ILE A 72 4.40 4.19 12.63
CA ILE A 72 5.56 4.32 11.74
C ILE A 72 6.29 2.98 11.58
N GLN A 73 6.53 2.27 12.68
CA GLN A 73 7.25 1.00 12.66
C GLN A 73 6.51 -0.07 11.86
N ASP A 74 5.19 -0.13 12.02
CA ASP A 74 4.33 -1.06 11.29
C ASP A 74 4.32 -0.73 9.79
N VAL A 75 4.20 0.56 9.44
CA VAL A 75 4.24 1.02 8.06
C VAL A 75 5.56 0.64 7.40
N LEU A 76 6.70 0.92 8.02
CA LEU A 76 8.01 0.54 7.46
C LEU A 76 8.09 -0.98 7.19
N THR A 77 7.60 -1.78 8.13
CA THR A 77 7.56 -3.24 8.01
C THR A 77 6.63 -3.71 6.89
N TYR A 78 5.48 -3.06 6.72
CA TYR A 78 4.56 -3.37 5.63
C TYR A 78 5.14 -3.01 4.27
N TYR A 79 5.75 -1.84 4.13
CA TYR A 79 6.30 -1.43 2.83
C TYR A 79 7.54 -2.23 2.42
N GLU A 80 8.36 -2.71 3.37
CA GLU A 80 9.42 -3.68 3.06
C GLU A 80 8.83 -4.97 2.47
N LYS A 81 7.80 -5.54 3.10
CA LYS A 81 7.12 -6.74 2.61
C LYS A 81 6.45 -6.50 1.25
N TYR A 82 5.82 -5.35 1.08
CA TYR A 82 5.19 -4.95 -0.17
C TYR A 82 6.19 -4.98 -1.32
N VAL A 83 7.36 -4.34 -1.18
CA VAL A 83 8.40 -4.34 -2.22
C VAL A 83 8.82 -5.76 -2.57
N ARG A 84 9.02 -6.63 -1.58
CA ARG A 84 9.32 -8.06 -1.82
C ARG A 84 8.22 -8.78 -2.58
N TYR A 85 6.95 -8.55 -2.25
CA TYR A 85 5.83 -9.16 -3.00
C TYR A 85 5.76 -8.64 -4.44
N ILE A 86 5.96 -7.35 -4.66
CA ILE A 86 5.98 -6.78 -6.02
C ILE A 86 7.16 -7.33 -6.83
N PHE A 87 8.35 -7.42 -6.25
CA PHE A 87 9.52 -7.99 -6.94
C PHE A 87 9.30 -9.46 -7.29
N ARG A 88 8.75 -10.25 -6.37
CA ARG A 88 8.35 -11.63 -6.63
C ARG A 88 7.37 -11.73 -7.78
N TYR A 89 6.33 -10.92 -7.77
CA TYR A 89 5.31 -10.89 -8.80
C TYR A 89 5.89 -10.53 -10.18
N LEU A 90 6.83 -9.59 -10.23
CA LEU A 90 7.52 -9.18 -11.45
C LEU A 90 8.62 -10.17 -11.90
N GLY A 91 8.87 -11.25 -11.16
CA GLY A 91 9.95 -12.20 -11.43
C GLY A 91 11.35 -11.61 -11.24
N MET A 92 11.47 -10.60 -10.38
CA MET A 92 12.72 -9.89 -10.07
C MET A 92 13.39 -10.37 -8.77
N ASP A 93 12.81 -11.37 -8.11
CA ASP A 93 13.47 -12.04 -6.98
C ASP A 93 14.75 -12.72 -7.51
N SER A 94 15.91 -12.20 -7.11
CA SER A 94 17.20 -12.87 -7.32
C SER A 94 17.24 -14.09 -6.39
N GLU A 95 17.55 -15.27 -6.93
CA GLU A 95 17.95 -16.44 -6.11
C GLU A 95 19.07 -16.10 -5.12
#